data_AF-A0A550CID5-F1
#
_entry.id   AF-A0A550CID5-F1
#
_cell.length_a   1.000
_cell.length_b   1.000
_cell.length_c   1.000
_cell.angle_alpha   90.00
_cell.angle_beta   90.00
_cell.angle_gamma   90.00
#
_symmetry.space_group_name_H-M   'P 1'
#
loop_
_entity.id
_entity.type
_entity.pdbx_description
1 polymer ?
#
loop_
_entity_poly.entity_id
_entity_poly.type
_entity_poly.pdbx_seq_one_letter_code
_entity_poly.pdbx_strand_id
1 'polypeptide(L)'
;MIVSTYAPILLALGVLGGSVGHGGHCSTENDHLDMFTHKFMSDCTDSAFCTAPNGTCEARNCRRDEYPFGYSVDTSLPPLCAHGSFCPDEGDGCRVLVPLGGPCQLERDEQCSEPENWMELASPYNANGSICIQSTCMYANATLGQTCVTDNTTYVELGPDGNPYTIVVSRDNCRTPYFYCDATQGVCSRSLPWGSPCSADRECEQHNCVTGICADSPETPLRVPAWQCALTILSILGAMAATCIFLTIVHKRQRFEQYTELRDYYYEQMSYRNDIIALHAAAADKITREKGAHAPR
;
A
#
# COMPACT_ATOMS: atom_id res chain seq x y z
N MET A 1 35.59 -24.30 -26.89
CA MET A 1 35.24 -23.00 -26.29
C MET A 1 34.50 -23.29 -24.99
N ILE A 2 35.17 -23.08 -23.86
CA ILE A 2 34.63 -23.32 -22.51
C ILE A 2 34.02 -22.01 -22.05
N VAL A 3 32.71 -21.95 -21.89
CA VAL A 3 32.02 -20.77 -21.37
C VAL A 3 31.99 -20.90 -19.85
N SER A 4 32.84 -20.12 -19.19
CA SER A 4 32.91 -20.02 -17.73
C SER A 4 31.88 -19.00 -17.26
N THR A 5 30.77 -19.48 -16.69
CA THR A 5 29.75 -18.66 -16.02
C THR A 5 30.21 -18.35 -14.59
N TYR A 6 30.62 -17.12 -14.32
CA TYR A 6 30.80 -16.62 -12.95
C TYR A 6 29.49 -15.96 -12.51
N ALA A 7 28.83 -16.56 -11.53
CA ALA A 7 27.71 -15.94 -10.82
C ALA A 7 28.27 -15.00 -9.75
N PRO A 8 27.89 -13.71 -9.72
CA PRO A 8 28.27 -12.83 -8.63
C PRO A 8 27.42 -13.16 -7.40
N ILE A 9 28.09 -13.52 -6.31
CA ILE A 9 27.50 -13.66 -4.98
C ILE A 9 27.24 -12.24 -4.46
N LEU A 10 25.98 -11.82 -4.46
CA LEU A 10 25.50 -10.64 -3.75
C LEU A 10 25.58 -10.93 -2.24
N LEU A 11 26.62 -10.41 -1.60
CA LEU A 11 26.67 -10.26 -0.15
C LEU A 11 25.67 -9.17 0.23
N ALA A 12 24.48 -9.59 0.66
CA ALA A 12 23.57 -8.72 1.39
C ALA A 12 24.23 -8.34 2.72
N LEU A 13 24.73 -7.12 2.81
CA LEU A 13 25.03 -6.49 4.10
C LEU A 13 23.70 -6.23 4.79
N GLY A 14 23.22 -7.23 5.54
CA GLY A 14 22.15 -7.01 6.50
C GLY A 14 22.67 -6.07 7.58
N VAL A 15 22.03 -4.91 7.72
CA VAL A 15 22.21 -4.05 8.90
C VAL A 15 21.65 -4.84 10.08
N LEU A 16 22.54 -5.40 10.91
CA LEU A 16 22.16 -6.15 12.11
C LEU A 16 21.75 -5.15 13.20
N GLY A 17 20.44 -4.94 13.36
CA GLY A 17 19.87 -4.56 14.66
C GLY A 17 20.14 -5.69 15.67
N GLY A 18 20.18 -5.36 16.96
CA GLY A 18 20.75 -6.14 18.07
C GLY A 18 20.90 -7.65 17.87
N SER A 19 22.12 -8.14 18.11
CA SER A 19 22.49 -9.54 17.85
C SER A 19 21.95 -10.54 18.88
N VAL A 20 21.38 -10.06 19.98
CA VAL A 20 20.98 -10.89 21.11
C VAL A 20 19.53 -11.33 20.93
N GLY A 21 19.35 -12.64 20.73
CA GLY A 21 18.01 -13.24 20.65
C GLY A 21 17.30 -13.26 22.00
N HIS A 22 16.03 -13.69 21.96
CA HIS A 22 15.20 -13.83 23.15
C HIS A 22 15.86 -14.64 24.28
N GLY A 23 15.75 -14.17 25.52
CA GLY A 23 16.37 -14.77 26.71
C GLY A 23 17.88 -14.52 26.86
N GLY A 24 18.52 -13.84 25.91
CA GLY A 24 19.92 -13.43 26.02
C GLY A 24 20.11 -12.20 26.92
N HIS A 25 21.35 -11.96 27.35
CA HIS A 25 21.71 -10.83 28.20
C HIS A 25 21.84 -9.54 27.38
N CYS A 26 21.30 -8.45 27.91
CA CYS A 26 21.34 -7.12 27.29
C CYS A 26 21.55 -6.04 28.36
N SER A 27 21.91 -4.82 27.93
CA SER A 27 21.96 -3.64 28.79
C SER A 27 21.19 -2.48 28.18
N THR A 28 20.30 -1.85 28.95
CA THR A 28 19.61 -0.62 28.53
C THR A 28 20.54 0.59 28.43
N GLU A 29 21.77 0.49 28.97
CA GLU A 29 22.80 1.54 28.79
C GLU A 29 23.34 1.58 27.36
N ASN A 30 23.15 0.49 26.60
CA ASN A 30 23.51 0.43 25.19
C ASN A 30 22.36 0.90 24.28
N ASP A 31 21.21 1.30 24.84
CA ASP A 31 20.09 1.80 24.07
C ASP A 31 20.39 3.23 23.57
N HIS A 32 20.38 3.42 22.26
CA HIS A 32 20.68 4.72 21.64
C HIS A 32 20.02 4.83 20.27
N LEU A 33 19.99 6.05 19.73
CA LEU A 33 19.63 6.26 18.32
C LEU A 33 20.88 6.11 17.46
N ASP A 34 20.77 5.40 16.36
CA ASP A 34 21.81 5.35 15.34
C ASP A 34 22.15 6.76 14.87
N MET A 35 23.44 7.10 14.82
CA MET A 35 23.89 8.49 14.57
C MET A 35 23.53 9.00 13.16
N PHE A 36 23.28 8.11 12.20
CA PHE A 36 23.03 8.47 10.80
C PHE A 36 21.54 8.41 10.45
N THR A 37 20.86 7.37 10.91
CA THR A 37 19.46 7.08 10.56
C THR A 37 18.48 7.44 11.66
N HIS A 38 18.98 7.76 12.86
CA HIS A 38 18.19 7.96 14.08
C HIS A 38 17.26 6.79 14.41
N LYS A 39 17.50 5.60 13.85
CA LYS A 39 16.80 4.37 14.23
C LYS A 39 17.16 4.02 15.67
N PHE A 40 16.18 3.65 16.49
CA PHE A 40 16.45 3.09 17.81
C PHE A 40 17.24 1.77 17.71
N MET A 41 18.34 1.70 18.44
CA MET A 41 19.26 0.56 18.51
C MET A 41 19.34 0.06 19.95
N SER A 42 19.23 -1.26 20.12
CA SER A 42 19.43 -1.96 21.40
C SER A 42 20.26 -3.22 21.16
N ASP A 43 20.69 -3.88 22.24
CA ASP A 43 21.38 -5.18 22.16
C ASP A 43 20.48 -6.30 21.61
N CYS A 44 19.16 -6.17 21.78
CA CYS A 44 18.18 -7.19 21.42
C CYS A 44 17.77 -7.11 19.94
N THR A 45 17.37 -8.25 19.37
CA THR A 45 16.79 -8.31 18.02
C THR A 45 15.55 -7.42 17.89
N ASP A 46 15.20 -6.97 16.68
CA ASP A 46 14.08 -6.03 16.47
C ASP A 46 12.72 -6.51 17.04
N SER A 47 12.53 -7.83 17.23
CA SER A 47 11.32 -8.42 17.85
C SER A 47 11.33 -8.47 19.38
N ALA A 48 12.39 -7.97 20.02
CA ALA A 48 12.63 -8.03 21.46
C ALA A 48 13.08 -6.67 22.01
N PHE A 49 13.01 -6.53 23.34
CA PHE A 49 13.44 -5.34 24.08
C PHE A 49 14.24 -5.75 25.31
N CYS A 50 15.11 -4.87 25.80
CA CYS A 50 15.90 -5.15 26.99
C CYS A 50 15.14 -4.78 28.27
N THR A 51 14.94 -5.73 29.18
CA THR A 51 14.30 -5.45 30.46
C THR A 51 15.28 -4.83 31.46
N ALA A 52 14.91 -3.72 32.10
CA ALA A 52 15.59 -3.22 33.29
C ALA A 52 14.86 -3.64 34.57
N PRO A 53 15.55 -4.00 35.68
CA PRO A 53 17.01 -4.02 35.86
C PRO A 53 17.68 -5.38 35.53
N ASN A 54 16.92 -6.39 35.11
CA ASN A 54 17.42 -7.77 34.96
C ASN A 54 18.34 -7.98 33.75
N GLY A 55 18.32 -7.09 32.77
CA GLY A 55 19.20 -7.12 31.59
C GLY A 55 18.95 -8.33 30.70
N THR A 56 17.69 -8.63 30.36
CA THR A 56 17.32 -9.79 29.53
C THR A 56 16.45 -9.39 28.35
N CYS A 57 16.68 -9.98 27.18
CA CYS A 57 15.89 -9.71 25.99
C CYS A 57 14.54 -10.43 26.05
N GLU A 58 13.46 -9.69 26.23
CA GLU A 58 12.09 -10.20 26.22
C GLU A 58 11.35 -9.81 24.94
N ALA A 59 10.30 -10.56 24.58
CA ALA A 59 9.50 -10.24 23.40
C ALA A 59 8.79 -8.89 23.59
N ARG A 60 8.72 -8.06 22.55
CA ARG A 60 7.99 -6.79 22.62
C ARG A 60 6.53 -7.02 23.03
N ASN A 61 6.02 -6.15 23.90
CA ASN A 61 4.67 -6.22 24.44
C ASN A 61 3.66 -5.37 23.65
N CYS A 62 4.15 -4.45 22.83
CA CYS A 62 3.33 -3.66 21.92
C CYS A 62 4.04 -3.46 20.59
N ARG A 63 3.28 -3.08 19.57
CA ARG A 63 3.81 -2.61 18.29
C ARG A 63 3.27 -1.23 17.95
N ARG A 64 4.05 -0.45 17.21
CA ARG A 64 3.65 0.85 16.63
C ARG A 64 3.02 0.66 15.26
N ASP A 65 3.69 -0.13 14.42
CA ASP A 65 3.34 -0.30 13.02
C ASP A 65 2.46 -1.54 12.83
N GLU A 66 1.55 -1.51 11.86
CA GLU A 66 0.70 -2.66 11.51
C GLU A 66 1.54 -3.86 11.04
N TYR A 67 2.66 -3.56 10.36
CA TYR A 67 3.61 -4.52 9.81
C TYR A 67 5.02 -4.30 10.41
N PRO A 68 5.26 -4.75 11.65
CA PRO A 68 6.54 -4.52 12.32
C PRO A 68 7.68 -5.34 11.69
N PHE A 69 8.86 -4.75 11.62
CA PHE A 69 10.07 -5.44 11.15
C PHE A 69 10.53 -6.52 12.16
N GLY A 70 11.26 -7.53 11.69
CA GLY A 70 11.86 -8.57 12.55
C GLY A 70 10.94 -9.74 12.91
N TYR A 71 9.69 -9.76 12.44
CA TYR A 71 8.75 -10.87 12.65
C TYR A 71 8.62 -11.74 11.40
N SER A 72 8.52 -13.06 11.60
CA SER A 72 8.17 -13.99 10.52
C SER A 72 6.66 -14.03 10.28
N VAL A 73 6.24 -14.48 9.09
CA VAL A 73 4.81 -14.55 8.71
C VAL A 73 3.98 -15.41 9.66
N ASP A 74 4.60 -16.41 10.30
CA ASP A 74 3.92 -17.36 11.20
C ASP A 74 3.97 -16.93 12.68
N THR A 75 4.63 -15.81 13.01
CA THR A 75 4.78 -15.34 14.40
C THR A 75 3.60 -14.47 14.83
N SER A 76 3.08 -14.72 16.03
CA SER A 76 2.08 -13.83 16.63
C SER A 76 2.68 -12.45 16.90
N LEU A 77 2.13 -11.42 16.26
CA LEU A 77 2.58 -10.05 16.43
C LEU A 77 2.07 -9.46 17.76
N PRO A 78 2.88 -8.63 18.47
CA PRO A 78 2.43 -7.90 19.66
C PRO A 78 1.24 -6.99 19.33
N PRO A 79 0.30 -6.73 20.25
CA PRO A 79 -0.87 -5.90 19.95
C PRO A 79 -0.49 -4.43 19.64
N LEU A 80 -1.33 -3.76 18.84
CA LEU A 80 -1.33 -2.31 18.75
C LEU A 80 -1.89 -1.72 20.06
N CYS A 81 -1.42 -0.54 20.43
CA CYS A 81 -1.96 0.17 21.57
C CYS A 81 -3.36 0.74 21.28
N ALA A 82 -4.21 0.80 22.31
CA ALA A 82 -5.54 1.38 22.18
C ALA A 82 -5.46 2.90 21.99
N HIS A 83 -6.53 3.50 21.46
CA HIS A 83 -6.63 4.97 21.38
C HIS A 83 -6.40 5.62 22.75
N GLY A 84 -5.63 6.72 22.78
CA GLY A 84 -5.19 7.38 24.01
C GLY A 84 -3.94 6.77 24.66
N SER A 85 -3.30 5.81 23.98
CA SER A 85 -2.02 5.23 24.39
C SER A 85 -1.09 5.04 23.19
N PHE A 86 0.21 4.95 23.46
CA PHE A 86 1.25 4.75 22.45
C PHE A 86 2.21 3.62 22.85
N CYS A 87 2.92 3.07 21.87
CA CYS A 87 4.00 2.11 22.09
C CYS A 87 5.35 2.84 21.99
N PRO A 88 6.20 2.85 23.02
CA PRO A 88 7.53 3.50 22.96
C PRO A 88 8.47 2.71 22.04
N ASP A 89 9.59 3.30 21.62
CA ASP A 89 10.55 2.70 20.68
C ASP A 89 11.07 1.32 21.13
N GLU A 90 11.26 1.15 22.43
CA GLU A 90 11.69 -0.08 23.08
C GLU A 90 10.62 -1.18 22.91
N GLY A 91 9.34 -0.82 22.92
CA GLY A 91 8.23 -1.77 22.82
C GLY A 91 7.95 -2.56 24.11
N ASP A 92 8.32 -2.01 25.27
CA ASP A 92 8.12 -2.63 26.59
C ASP A 92 6.66 -2.69 27.03
N GLY A 93 5.79 -1.86 26.46
CA GLY A 93 4.34 -1.90 26.66
C GLY A 93 3.64 -0.59 26.30
N CYS A 94 2.31 -0.62 26.24
CA CYS A 94 1.53 0.57 25.95
C CYS A 94 1.54 1.58 27.12
N ARG A 95 1.80 2.85 26.80
CA ARG A 95 1.84 3.97 27.75
C ARG A 95 0.78 5.00 27.40
N VAL A 96 0.27 5.73 28.38
CA VAL A 96 -0.67 6.84 28.14
C VAL A 96 0.03 7.97 27.40
N LEU A 97 -0.71 8.74 26.58
CA LEU A 97 -0.17 9.91 25.89
C LEU A 97 0.46 10.91 26.88
N VAL A 98 1.59 11.48 26.46
CA VAL A 98 2.40 12.45 27.19
C VAL A 98 1.73 13.83 27.12
N PRO A 99 1.50 14.50 28.26
CA PRO A 99 0.91 15.83 28.27
C PRO A 99 1.85 16.88 27.65
N LEU A 100 1.29 18.04 27.30
CA LEU A 100 2.04 19.21 26.82
C LEU A 100 3.23 19.54 27.74
N GLY A 101 4.42 19.75 27.16
CA GLY A 101 5.67 20.02 27.88
C GLY A 101 6.36 18.79 28.47
N GLY A 102 5.76 17.60 28.35
CA GLY A 102 6.39 16.35 28.75
C GLY A 102 7.40 15.83 27.71
N PRO A 103 8.23 14.85 28.09
CA PRO A 103 9.26 14.30 27.22
C PRO A 103 8.67 13.34 26.17
N CYS A 104 9.16 13.41 24.95
CA CYS A 104 8.81 12.50 23.85
C CYS A 104 10.05 12.03 23.11
N GLN A 105 9.95 10.85 22.48
CA GLN A 105 11.02 10.29 21.64
C GLN A 105 11.10 11.03 20.29
N LEU A 106 12.30 11.07 19.69
CA LEU A 106 12.56 11.83 18.46
C LEU A 106 11.58 11.45 17.34
N GLU A 107 10.90 12.45 16.77
CA GLU A 107 9.90 12.26 15.70
C GLU A 107 8.72 11.35 16.06
N ARG A 108 8.45 11.18 17.35
CA ARG A 108 7.31 10.40 17.86
C ARG A 108 6.17 11.30 18.33
N ASP A 109 5.56 12.02 17.41
CA ASP A 109 4.47 12.96 17.68
C ASP A 109 3.25 12.29 18.31
N GLU A 110 2.97 11.05 17.92
CA GLU A 110 1.83 10.26 18.39
C GLU A 110 1.95 9.86 19.87
N GLN A 111 3.09 10.14 20.51
CA GLN A 111 3.24 10.04 21.96
C GLN A 111 2.56 11.19 22.68
N CYS A 112 2.39 12.33 22.02
CA CYS A 112 1.88 13.54 22.63
C CYS A 112 0.35 13.56 22.69
N SER A 113 -0.19 14.13 23.77
CA SER A 113 -1.63 14.32 23.93
C SER A 113 -2.13 15.38 22.95
N GLU A 114 -3.23 15.10 22.28
CA GLU A 114 -3.88 16.04 21.34
C GLU A 114 -4.55 17.24 22.05
N PRO A 115 -4.60 18.43 21.40
CA PRO A 115 -5.35 19.59 21.88
C PRO A 115 -6.86 19.44 21.64
N GLU A 116 -7.68 20.21 22.36
CA GLU A 116 -9.15 20.17 22.20
C GLU A 116 -9.62 20.47 20.76
N ASN A 117 -8.92 21.37 20.07
CA ASN A 117 -9.20 21.77 18.69
C ASN A 117 -8.34 21.02 17.66
N TRP A 118 -7.94 19.78 17.95
CA TRP A 118 -7.05 18.99 17.11
C TRP A 118 -7.50 18.90 15.65
N MET A 119 -8.80 18.84 15.36
CA MET A 119 -9.33 18.76 14.00
C MET A 119 -8.91 19.95 13.11
N GLU A 120 -8.66 21.12 13.70
CA GLU A 120 -8.23 22.32 12.98
C GLU A 120 -6.71 22.45 12.83
N LEU A 121 -5.97 21.69 13.63
CA LEU A 121 -4.51 21.71 13.72
C LEU A 121 -3.87 20.45 13.11
N ALA A 122 -4.65 19.39 12.94
CA ALA A 122 -4.22 18.13 12.35
C ALA A 122 -3.68 18.39 10.93
N SER A 123 -2.49 17.86 10.67
CA SER A 123 -1.86 17.92 9.36
C SER A 123 -1.04 16.65 9.14
N PRO A 124 -0.56 16.38 7.91
CA PRO A 124 0.33 15.25 7.65
C PRO A 124 1.67 15.28 8.41
N TYR A 125 2.04 16.41 9.03
CA TYR A 125 3.33 16.61 9.70
C TYR A 125 3.23 16.62 11.22
N ASN A 126 2.07 16.28 11.77
CA ASN A 126 1.81 16.22 13.19
C ASN A 126 0.81 15.09 13.54
N ALA A 127 0.74 14.70 14.81
CA ALA A 127 -0.27 13.77 15.29
C ALA A 127 -1.43 14.55 15.92
N ASN A 128 -2.54 14.72 15.19
CA ASN A 128 -3.72 15.45 15.66
C ASN A 128 -3.38 16.86 16.19
N GLY A 129 -2.45 17.58 15.55
CA GLY A 129 -2.01 18.90 15.98
C GLY A 129 -0.98 18.93 17.12
N SER A 130 -0.64 17.77 17.69
CA SER A 130 0.49 17.63 18.62
C SER A 130 1.76 17.22 17.87
N ILE A 131 2.90 17.72 18.32
CA ILE A 131 4.20 17.53 17.66
C ILE A 131 5.30 17.37 18.71
N CYS A 132 6.23 16.44 18.47
CA CYS A 132 7.42 16.27 19.29
C CYS A 132 8.59 17.06 18.69
N ILE A 133 9.02 18.11 19.39
CA ILE A 133 10.09 19.02 18.96
C ILE A 133 11.09 19.13 20.10
N GLN A 134 12.37 18.92 19.83
CA GLN A 134 13.44 18.95 20.84
C GLN A 134 13.12 18.02 22.04
N SER A 135 12.63 16.82 21.74
CA SER A 135 12.20 15.81 22.73
C SER A 135 11.12 16.31 23.71
N THR A 136 10.34 17.33 23.32
CA THR A 136 9.28 17.91 24.15
C THR A 136 7.97 17.96 23.37
N CYS A 137 6.88 17.52 24.01
CA CYS A 137 5.54 17.60 23.42
C CYS A 137 5.05 19.04 23.34
N MET A 138 4.70 19.49 22.14
CA MET A 138 4.18 20.82 21.83
C MET A 138 2.93 20.73 20.95
N TYR A 139 2.24 21.86 20.75
CA TYR A 139 1.18 21.97 19.75
C TYR A 139 1.67 22.75 18.52
N ALA A 140 1.28 22.29 17.34
CA ALA A 140 1.53 22.96 16.06
C ALA A 140 0.50 24.07 15.81
N ASN A 141 0.39 25.03 16.73
CA ASN A 141 -0.64 26.07 16.74
C ASN A 141 -0.09 27.50 16.62
N ALA A 142 1.22 27.68 16.46
CA ALA A 142 1.81 29.01 16.35
C ALA A 142 1.42 29.67 15.01
N THR A 143 1.03 30.94 15.10
CA THR A 143 0.51 31.74 13.99
C THR A 143 1.47 32.86 13.61
N LEU A 144 1.18 33.57 12.51
CA LEU A 144 2.01 34.65 11.96
C LEU A 144 2.58 35.59 13.03
N GLY A 145 3.90 35.73 13.05
CA GLY A 145 4.64 36.62 13.94
C GLY A 145 4.82 36.12 15.37
N GLN A 146 4.24 34.98 15.74
CA GLN A 146 4.52 34.35 17.04
C GLN A 146 5.87 33.63 17.00
N THR A 147 6.51 33.52 18.16
CA THR A 147 7.76 32.78 18.32
C THR A 147 7.55 31.30 18.02
N CYS A 148 8.46 30.72 17.25
CA CYS A 148 8.42 29.31 16.90
C CYS A 148 9.66 28.56 17.40
N VAL A 149 9.49 27.26 17.59
CA VAL A 149 10.56 26.33 17.93
C VAL A 149 10.80 25.45 16.72
N THR A 150 12.07 25.32 16.32
CA THR A 150 12.49 24.44 15.23
C THR A 150 13.30 23.28 15.79
N ASP A 151 13.08 22.10 15.21
CA ASP A 151 13.95 20.95 15.36
C ASP A 151 14.51 20.55 13.99
N ASN A 152 15.82 20.33 13.92
CA ASN A 152 16.51 19.99 12.68
C ASN A 152 17.18 18.62 12.86
N THR A 153 16.57 17.59 12.30
CA THR A 153 17.14 16.24 12.30
C THR A 153 17.94 16.03 11.03
N THR A 154 19.15 15.48 11.16
CA THR A 154 20.06 15.29 10.01
C THR A 154 20.23 13.82 9.72
N TYR A 155 19.71 13.36 8.59
CA TYR A 155 19.80 11.97 8.15
C TYR A 155 20.94 11.79 7.16
N VAL A 156 21.67 10.68 7.26
CA VAL A 156 22.68 10.29 6.27
C VAL A 156 22.23 9.01 5.60
N GLU A 157 22.02 9.10 4.29
CA GLU A 157 21.60 7.98 3.45
C GLU A 157 22.66 7.66 2.41
N LEU A 158 22.69 6.42 1.93
CA LEU A 158 23.56 6.01 0.84
C LEU A 158 22.82 6.24 -0.48
N GLY A 159 23.39 7.08 -1.34
CA GLY A 159 22.87 7.33 -2.67
C GLY A 159 22.99 6.11 -3.59
N PRO A 160 22.37 6.15 -4.78
CA PRO A 160 22.45 5.06 -5.77
C PRO A 160 23.89 4.69 -6.16
N ASP A 161 24.81 5.66 -6.08
CA ASP A 161 26.23 5.49 -6.39
C ASP A 161 27.06 4.95 -5.20
N GLY A 162 26.42 4.65 -4.07
CA GLY A 162 27.07 4.22 -2.82
C GLY A 162 27.75 5.34 -2.03
N ASN A 163 27.65 6.59 -2.49
CA ASN A 163 28.16 7.75 -1.75
C ASN A 163 27.11 8.23 -0.73
N PRO A 164 27.53 8.57 0.50
CA PRO A 164 26.61 9.13 1.48
C PRO A 164 26.15 10.53 1.04
N TYR A 165 24.85 10.81 1.20
CA TYR A 165 24.28 12.14 1.08
C TYR A 165 23.49 12.46 2.35
N THR A 166 23.45 13.75 2.68
CA THR A 166 22.83 14.23 3.91
C THR A 166 21.50 14.93 3.59
N ILE A 167 20.46 14.54 4.31
CA ILE A 167 19.13 15.16 4.24
C ILE A 167 18.88 15.82 5.60
N VAL A 168 18.43 17.08 5.60
CA VAL A 168 18.03 17.76 6.83
C VAL A 168 16.52 17.89 6.81
N VAL A 169 15.86 17.26 7.78
CA VAL A 169 14.43 17.39 8.01
C VAL A 169 14.23 18.45 9.09
N SER A 170 13.62 19.57 8.71
CA SER A 170 13.31 20.66 9.63
C SER A 170 11.83 20.63 9.98
N ARG A 171 11.54 20.59 11.27
CA ARG A 171 10.18 20.54 11.83
C ARG A 171 9.97 21.74 12.73
N ASP A 172 8.74 22.25 12.81
CA ASP A 172 8.42 23.39 13.66
C ASP A 172 6.98 23.35 14.19
N ASN A 173 6.69 24.20 15.18
CA ASN A 173 5.38 24.30 15.82
C ASN A 173 4.45 25.35 15.17
N CYS A 174 4.79 25.87 13.98
CA CYS A 174 3.91 26.76 13.25
C CYS A 174 2.73 25.99 12.67
N ARG A 175 1.60 26.67 12.50
CA ARG A 175 0.38 26.05 11.99
C ARG A 175 0.49 25.80 10.49
N THR A 176 0.70 24.54 10.14
CA THR A 176 0.62 23.99 8.79
C THR A 176 -0.80 24.07 8.22
N PRO A 177 -0.99 24.28 6.90
CA PRO A 177 0.04 24.55 5.88
C PRO A 177 0.34 26.05 5.71
N TYR A 178 -0.24 26.91 6.53
CA TYR A 178 -0.27 28.36 6.31
C TYR A 178 1.01 29.08 6.73
N PHE A 179 1.71 28.53 7.71
CA PHE A 179 2.91 29.15 8.28
C PHE A 179 4.05 28.14 8.40
N TYR A 180 5.27 28.67 8.41
CA TYR A 180 6.52 27.96 8.66
C TYR A 180 7.40 28.78 9.61
N CYS A 181 8.34 28.15 10.31
CA CYS A 181 9.26 28.87 11.18
C CYS A 181 10.44 29.45 10.39
N ASP A 182 10.54 30.78 10.33
CA ASP A 182 11.74 31.44 9.81
C ASP A 182 12.86 31.33 10.84
N ALA A 183 13.84 30.44 10.59
CA ALA A 183 14.96 30.22 11.51
C ALA A 183 15.84 31.46 11.74
N THR A 184 15.81 32.46 10.84
CA THR A 184 16.61 33.68 11.04
C THR A 184 15.96 34.62 12.04
N GLN A 185 14.63 34.67 12.06
CA GLN A 185 13.86 35.55 12.94
C GLN A 185 13.31 34.84 14.17
N GLY A 186 13.22 33.50 14.16
CA GLY A 186 12.61 32.70 15.21
C GLY A 186 11.10 32.91 15.33
N VAL A 187 10.43 33.29 14.23
CA VAL A 187 8.98 33.54 14.20
C VAL A 187 8.29 32.85 13.04
N CYS A 188 7.00 32.55 13.20
CA CYS A 188 6.19 31.98 12.13
C CYS A 188 5.96 33.01 11.02
N SER A 189 6.39 32.66 9.81
CA SER A 189 6.19 33.41 8.57
C SER A 189 5.16 32.69 7.70
N ARG A 190 4.59 33.38 6.71
CA ARG A 190 3.58 32.80 5.82
C ARG A 190 4.21 31.86 4.80
N SER A 191 3.68 30.66 4.68
CA SER A 191 4.11 29.69 3.67
C SER A 191 3.92 30.24 2.25
N LEU A 192 4.84 29.83 1.39
CA LEU A 192 4.98 30.27 0.02
C LEU A 192 4.11 29.38 -0.89
N PRO A 193 3.31 29.99 -1.78
CA PRO A 193 2.48 29.22 -2.69
C PRO A 193 3.34 28.57 -3.79
N TRP A 194 2.73 27.61 -4.49
CA TRP A 194 3.35 26.92 -5.64
C TRP A 194 3.99 27.89 -6.64
N GLY A 195 5.18 27.55 -7.12
CA GLY A 195 5.95 28.36 -8.08
C GLY A 195 6.70 29.55 -7.48
N SER A 196 6.60 29.78 -6.16
CA SER A 196 7.35 30.84 -5.48
C SER A 196 8.80 30.44 -5.23
N PRO A 197 9.74 31.41 -5.20
CA PRO A 197 11.13 31.13 -4.87
C PRO A 197 11.26 30.76 -3.39
N CYS A 198 11.94 29.66 -3.10
CA CYS A 198 12.13 29.13 -1.76
C CYS A 198 13.60 28.75 -1.51
N SER A 199 13.99 28.69 -0.24
CA SER A 199 15.31 28.21 0.17
C SER A 199 15.30 26.83 0.84
N ALA A 200 14.15 26.45 1.41
CA ALA A 200 13.95 25.19 2.12
C ALA A 200 12.53 24.66 1.91
N ASP A 201 12.37 23.35 2.02
CA ASP A 201 11.10 22.64 1.81
C ASP A 201 9.97 23.20 2.66
N ARG A 202 10.23 23.42 3.95
CA ARG A 202 9.26 23.95 4.93
C ARG A 202 8.66 25.32 4.56
N GLU A 203 9.33 26.11 3.72
CA GLU A 203 8.82 27.42 3.33
C GLU A 203 7.60 27.29 2.42
N CYS A 204 7.45 26.17 1.71
CA CYS A 204 6.39 25.95 0.74
C CYS A 204 5.14 25.35 1.38
N GLU A 205 3.95 25.72 0.91
CA GLU A 205 2.69 25.09 1.36
C GLU A 205 2.70 23.56 1.13
N GLN A 206 3.36 23.10 0.05
CA GLN A 206 3.53 21.69 -0.29
C GLN A 206 4.68 21.00 0.46
N HIS A 207 5.42 21.74 1.29
CA HIS A 207 6.63 21.28 1.99
C HIS A 207 7.66 20.65 1.05
N ASN A 208 7.86 21.25 -0.12
CA ASN A 208 8.78 20.77 -1.13
C ASN A 208 9.32 21.92 -1.99
N CYS A 209 10.64 22.12 -1.92
CA CYS A 209 11.39 23.18 -2.58
C CYS A 209 12.39 22.56 -3.55
N VAL A 210 12.01 22.47 -4.82
CA VAL A 210 12.84 21.84 -5.85
C VAL A 210 13.52 22.91 -6.65
N THR A 211 14.86 22.88 -6.70
CA THR A 211 15.67 23.86 -7.45
C THR A 211 15.37 25.32 -7.09
N GLY A 212 15.05 25.57 -5.82
CA GLY A 212 14.74 26.90 -5.30
C GLY A 212 13.34 27.41 -5.64
N ILE A 213 12.42 26.55 -6.05
CA ILE A 213 11.02 26.89 -6.35
C ILE A 213 10.08 25.88 -5.68
N CYS A 214 8.99 26.37 -5.10
CA CYS A 214 7.96 25.52 -4.51
C CYS A 214 7.27 24.67 -5.58
N ALA A 215 7.28 23.35 -5.39
CA ALA A 215 6.74 22.39 -6.34
C ALA A 215 5.93 21.31 -5.60
N ASP A 216 5.21 20.47 -6.36
CA ASP A 216 4.49 19.33 -5.78
C ASP A 216 5.48 18.32 -5.17
N SER A 217 5.17 17.80 -3.97
CA SER A 217 5.99 16.77 -3.29
C SER A 217 6.14 15.52 -4.18
N PRO A 218 7.29 14.82 -4.13
CA PRO A 218 7.50 13.59 -4.90
C PRO A 218 6.47 12.48 -4.60
N GLU A 219 5.85 12.51 -3.43
CA GLU A 219 4.79 11.56 -3.03
C GLU A 219 3.41 11.91 -3.60
N THR A 220 3.28 13.05 -4.30
CA THR A 220 2.00 13.42 -4.90
C THR A 220 1.59 12.37 -5.94
N PRO A 221 0.37 11.81 -5.83
CA PRO A 221 -0.07 10.77 -6.75
C PRO A 221 -0.05 11.32 -8.17
N LEU A 222 0.56 10.56 -9.09
CA LEU A 222 0.70 10.95 -10.47
C LEU A 222 -0.67 11.36 -11.04
N ARG A 223 -0.83 12.66 -11.34
CA ARG A 223 -2.02 13.19 -11.99
C ARG A 223 -2.02 12.69 -13.43
N VAL A 224 -2.69 11.56 -13.67
CA VAL A 224 -2.90 11.03 -15.01
C VAL A 224 -3.71 12.08 -15.80
N PRO A 225 -3.17 12.66 -16.88
CA PRO A 225 -3.90 13.66 -17.64
C PRO A 225 -5.19 13.07 -18.21
N ALA A 226 -6.26 13.87 -18.23
CA ALA A 226 -7.61 13.39 -18.53
C ALA A 226 -7.73 12.63 -19.86
N TRP A 227 -6.89 12.95 -20.85
CA TRP A 227 -6.86 12.26 -22.14
C TRP A 227 -6.39 10.80 -22.01
N GLN A 228 -5.46 10.49 -21.10
CA GLN A 228 -5.02 9.11 -20.86
C GLN A 228 -6.15 8.29 -20.25
N CYS A 229 -6.90 8.86 -19.30
CA CYS A 229 -8.10 8.22 -18.75
C CYS A 229 -9.17 7.97 -19.82
N ALA A 230 -9.39 8.93 -20.73
CA ALA A 230 -10.35 8.76 -21.81
C ALA A 230 -9.95 7.62 -22.77
N LEU A 231 -8.67 7.53 -23.14
CA LEU A 231 -8.17 6.45 -24.00
C LEU A 231 -8.25 5.08 -23.34
N THR A 232 -7.95 4.97 -22.05
CA THR A 232 -8.05 3.69 -21.34
C THR A 232 -9.51 3.23 -21.24
N ILE A 233 -10.45 4.13 -20.94
CA ILE A 233 -11.89 3.81 -20.91
C ILE A 233 -12.37 3.36 -22.30
N LEU A 234 -12.01 4.09 -23.37
CA LEU A 234 -12.38 3.71 -24.74
C LEU A 234 -11.78 2.36 -25.16
N SER A 235 -10.54 2.07 -24.76
CA SER A 235 -9.89 0.79 -25.02
C SER A 235 -10.62 -0.37 -24.33
N ILE A 236 -10.97 -0.22 -23.04
CA ILE A 236 -11.71 -1.23 -22.28
C ILE A 236 -13.09 -1.46 -22.89
N LEU A 237 -13.83 -0.39 -23.22
CA LEU A 237 -15.14 -0.49 -23.89
C LEU A 237 -15.03 -1.15 -25.27
N GLY A 238 -14.01 -0.80 -26.05
CA GLY A 238 -13.74 -1.39 -27.36
C GLY A 238 -13.46 -2.89 -27.27
N ALA A 239 -12.63 -3.31 -26.30
CA ALA A 239 -12.35 -4.72 -26.04
C ALA A 239 -13.62 -5.49 -25.62
N MET A 240 -14.44 -4.92 -24.73
CA MET A 240 -15.71 -5.53 -24.31
C MET A 240 -16.72 -5.65 -25.47
N ALA A 241 -16.79 -4.65 -26.36
CA ALA A 241 -17.64 -4.72 -27.54
C ALA A 241 -17.14 -5.78 -28.53
N ALA A 242 -15.83 -5.84 -28.77
CA ALA A 242 -15.21 -6.81 -29.68
C ALA A 242 -15.41 -8.25 -29.19
N THR A 243 -15.24 -8.52 -27.89
CA THR A 243 -15.49 -9.85 -27.32
C THR A 243 -16.97 -10.23 -27.41
N CYS A 244 -17.89 -9.31 -27.12
CA CYS A 244 -19.32 -9.54 -27.30
C CYS A 244 -19.67 -9.87 -28.76
N ILE A 245 -19.18 -9.08 -29.73
CA ILE A 245 -19.42 -9.32 -31.15
C ILE A 245 -18.86 -10.68 -31.57
N PHE A 246 -17.62 -10.98 -31.20
CA PHE A 246 -16.98 -12.27 -31.51
C PHE A 246 -17.80 -13.44 -30.96
N LEU A 247 -18.20 -13.38 -29.69
CA LEU A 247 -19.05 -14.41 -29.07
C LEU A 247 -20.41 -14.54 -29.77
N THR A 248 -21.04 -13.43 -30.20
CA THR A 248 -22.30 -13.51 -30.95
C THR A 248 -22.13 -14.16 -32.32
N ILE A 249 -21.02 -13.91 -33.01
CA ILE A 249 -20.73 -14.54 -34.31
C ILE A 249 -20.49 -16.04 -34.12
N VAL A 250 -19.69 -16.42 -33.12
CA VAL A 250 -19.42 -17.83 -32.79
C VAL A 250 -20.72 -18.55 -32.42
N HIS A 251 -21.55 -17.98 -31.55
CA HIS A 251 -22.85 -18.56 -31.20
C HIS A 251 -23.79 -18.66 -32.40
N LYS A 252 -23.84 -17.66 -33.27
CA LYS A 252 -24.64 -17.72 -34.50
C LYS A 252 -24.18 -18.84 -35.42
N ARG A 253 -22.87 -19.00 -35.58
CA ARG A 253 -22.29 -20.08 -36.40
C ARG A 253 -22.61 -21.45 -35.82
N GLN A 254 -22.42 -21.63 -34.51
CA GLN A 254 -22.74 -22.89 -33.84
C GLN A 254 -24.23 -23.24 -33.92
N ARG A 255 -25.12 -22.24 -33.74
CA ARG A 255 -26.57 -22.45 -33.92
C ARG A 255 -26.91 -22.83 -35.37
N PHE A 256 -26.27 -22.22 -36.36
CA PHE A 256 -26.50 -22.54 -37.76
C PHE A 256 -26.10 -23.98 -38.11
N GLU A 257 -24.96 -24.45 -37.58
CA GLU A 257 -24.51 -25.84 -37.72
C GLU A 257 -25.54 -26.80 -37.08
N GLN A 258 -25.98 -26.53 -35.84
CA GLN A 258 -27.04 -27.31 -35.17
C GLN A 258 -28.38 -27.32 -35.93
N TYR A 259 -28.81 -26.18 -36.48
CA TYR A 259 -30.02 -26.11 -37.29
C TYR A 259 -29.91 -26.95 -38.57
N THR A 260 -28.72 -27.05 -39.14
CA THR A 260 -28.45 -27.86 -40.34
C THR A 260 -28.54 -29.35 -40.01
N GLU A 261 -27.85 -29.80 -38.95
CA GLU A 261 -27.90 -31.18 -38.46
C GLU A 261 -29.34 -31.60 -38.10
N LEU A 262 -30.07 -30.73 -37.39
CA LEU A 262 -31.46 -31.01 -37.00
C LEU A 262 -32.38 -31.14 -38.21
N ARG A 263 -32.21 -30.28 -39.21
CA ARG A 263 -32.99 -30.34 -40.46
C ARG A 263 -32.71 -31.64 -41.21
N ASP A 264 -31.45 -32.04 -41.33
CA ASP A 264 -31.05 -33.25 -42.04
C ASP A 264 -31.58 -34.50 -41.31
N TYR A 265 -31.53 -34.53 -39.97
CA TYR A 265 -32.16 -35.56 -39.14
C TYR A 265 -33.67 -35.68 -39.39
N TYR A 266 -34.40 -34.56 -39.49
CA TYR A 266 -35.84 -34.59 -39.78
C TYR A 266 -36.14 -35.09 -41.19
N TYR A 267 -35.31 -34.74 -42.18
CA TYR A 267 -35.47 -35.26 -43.54
C TYR A 267 -35.28 -36.78 -43.60
N GLU A 268 -34.28 -37.32 -42.90
CA GLU A 268 -34.08 -38.76 -42.79
C GLU A 268 -35.26 -39.46 -42.11
N GLN A 269 -35.74 -38.92 -40.99
CA GLN A 269 -36.90 -39.46 -40.27
C GLN A 269 -38.18 -39.46 -41.14
N MET A 270 -38.40 -38.41 -41.91
CA MET A 270 -39.52 -38.35 -42.85
C MET A 270 -39.37 -39.36 -44.00
N SER A 271 -38.15 -39.56 -44.50
CA SER A 271 -37.87 -40.59 -45.51
C SER A 271 -38.21 -41.98 -44.98
N TYR A 272 -37.69 -42.37 -43.81
CA TYR A 272 -37.98 -43.67 -43.20
C TYR A 272 -39.48 -43.88 -42.96
N ARG A 273 -40.20 -42.84 -42.51
CA ARG A 273 -41.66 -42.90 -42.34
C ARG A 273 -42.37 -43.15 -43.68
N ASN A 274 -41.98 -42.47 -44.74
CA ASN A 274 -42.56 -42.65 -46.07
C ASN A 274 -42.28 -44.05 -46.63
N ASP A 275 -41.06 -44.55 -46.46
CA ASP A 275 -40.66 -45.90 -46.90
C ASP A 275 -41.45 -47.00 -46.16
N ILE A 276 -41.65 -46.85 -44.85
CA ILE A 276 -42.48 -47.75 -44.04
C ILE A 276 -43.94 -47.72 -44.52
N ILE A 277 -44.52 -46.54 -44.76
CA ILE A 277 -45.89 -46.40 -45.28
C ILE A 277 -46.01 -47.07 -46.65
N ALA A 278 -45.04 -46.88 -47.54
CA ALA A 278 -45.01 -47.50 -48.86
C ALA A 278 -44.92 -49.04 -48.77
N LEU A 279 -44.07 -49.57 -47.88
CA LEU A 279 -43.95 -51.01 -47.63
C LEU A 279 -45.27 -51.61 -47.11
N HIS A 280 -45.91 -50.95 -46.14
CA HIS A 280 -47.20 -51.40 -45.61
C HIS A 280 -48.32 -51.33 -46.67
N ALA A 281 -48.35 -50.28 -47.49
CA ALA A 281 -49.30 -50.16 -48.59
C ALA A 281 -49.12 -51.27 -49.63
N ALA A 282 -47.88 -51.57 -50.02
CA ALA A 282 -47.57 -52.65 -50.95
C ALA A 282 -47.92 -54.04 -50.39
N ALA A 283 -47.62 -54.29 -49.11
CA ALA A 283 -48.01 -55.53 -48.44
C ALA A 283 -49.54 -55.70 -48.36
N ALA A 284 -50.27 -54.62 -48.08
CA ALA A 284 -51.73 -54.63 -48.07
C ALA A 284 -52.33 -54.90 -49.47
N ASP A 285 -51.77 -54.32 -50.54
CA ASP A 285 -52.18 -54.63 -51.92
C ASP A 285 -51.95 -56.11 -52.27
N LYS A 286 -50.83 -56.69 -51.83
CA LYS A 286 -50.56 -58.12 -52.05
C LYS A 286 -51.59 -59.03 -51.35
N ILE A 287 -51.91 -58.76 -50.08
CA ILE A 287 -52.90 -59.53 -49.31
C ILE A 287 -54.30 -59.46 -49.96
N THR A 288 -54.69 -58.28 -50.45
CA THR A 288 -55.99 -58.11 -51.12
C THR A 288 -56.05 -58.88 -52.44
N ARG A 289 -54.96 -58.91 -53.22
CA ARG A 289 -54.87 -59.74 -54.44
C ARG A 289 -54.91 -61.24 -54.17
N GLU A 290 -54.20 -61.74 -53.16
CA GLU A 290 -54.21 -63.17 -52.80
C GLU A 290 -55.60 -63.64 -52.35
N LYS A 291 -56.33 -62.83 -51.57
CA LYS A 291 -57.72 -63.14 -51.20
C LYS A 291 -58.68 -63.11 -52.40
N GLY A 292 -58.45 -62.24 -53.38
CA GLY A 292 -59.21 -62.20 -54.62
C GLY A 292 -58.98 -63.41 -55.54
N ALA A 293 -57.78 -64.01 -55.50
CA ALA A 293 -57.41 -65.17 -56.33
C ALA A 293 -57.91 -66.53 -55.78
N HIS A 294 -58.54 -66.56 -54.61
CA HIS A 294 -59.06 -67.77 -53.97
C HIS A 294 -60.59 -67.80 -53.82
N ALA A 295 -61.33 -66.97 -54.57
CA ALA A 295 -62.78 -67.10 -54.65
C ALA A 295 -63.15 -68.33 -55.52
N PRO A 296 -63.74 -69.40 -54.95
CA PRO A 296 -64.22 -70.54 -55.71
C PRO A 296 -65.43 -70.12 -56.57
N ARG A 297 -65.47 -70.61 -57.82
CA ARG A 297 -66.63 -70.51 -58.71
C ARG A 297 -67.84 -71.23 -58.13
#